data_AF-A0A3D5CVB2-F1
#
_entry.id   AF-A0A3D5CVB2-F1
#
_cell.length_a   1.000
_cell.length_b   1.000
_cell.length_c   1.000
_cell.angle_alpha   90.00
_cell.angle_beta   90.00
_cell.angle_gamma   90.00
#
_symmetry.space_group_name_H-M   'P 1'
#
loop_
_entity.id
_entity.type
_entity.pdbx_description
1 polymer ?
#
loop_
_entity_poly.entity_id
_entity_poly.type
_entity_poly.pdbx_seq_one_letter_code
_entity_poly.pdbx_strand_id
1 'polypeptide(L)' 'GRTDLYTGNLEQLLHSIQTQLFVLPDEFAVYPGHGNATTIEHEKRTNPFFNA' A
#
# COMPACT_ATOMS: atom_id res chain seq x y z
N GLY A 1 -6.81 1.85 1.61
CA GLY A 1 -8.27 2.07 1.59
C GLY A 1 -8.87 1.67 2.92
N ARG A 2 -10.18 1.87 3.14
CA ARG A 2 -10.85 1.45 4.39
C ARG A 2 -11.06 -0.07 4.43
N THR A 3 -11.07 -0.66 5.63
CA THR A 3 -11.21 -2.11 5.86
C THR A 3 -12.28 -2.46 6.89
N ASP A 4 -13.17 -1.52 7.20
CA ASP A 4 -14.21 -1.61 8.23
C ASP A 4 -15.60 -1.96 7.67
N LEU A 5 -15.69 -2.25 6.37
CA LEU A 5 -16.92 -2.75 5.73
C LEU A 5 -17.02 -4.28 5.85
N TYR A 6 -18.18 -4.84 5.47
CA TYR A 6 -18.37 -6.29 5.41
C TYR A 6 -17.23 -6.94 4.60
N THR A 7 -16.66 -8.02 5.15
CA THR A 7 -15.45 -8.73 4.69
C THR A 7 -14.13 -7.94 4.68
N GLY A 8 -14.07 -6.71 5.20
CA GLY A 8 -12.83 -5.97 5.33
C GLY A 8 -11.88 -6.56 6.40
N ASN A 9 -10.58 -6.58 6.10
CA ASN A 9 -9.55 -7.08 7.02
C ASN A 9 -8.27 -6.25 6.88
N LEU A 10 -7.89 -5.55 7.96
CA LEU A 10 -6.71 -4.68 7.98
C LEU A 10 -5.40 -5.48 7.88
N GLU A 11 -5.26 -6.54 8.66
CA GLU A 11 -4.05 -7.38 8.67
C GLU A 11 -3.80 -8.01 7.30
N GLN A 12 -4.85 -8.53 6.67
CA GLN A 12 -4.76 -9.08 5.32
C GLN A 12 -4.33 -8.02 4.30
N LEU A 13 -4.87 -6.80 4.39
CA LEU A 13 -4.51 -5.71 3.48
C LEU A 13 -3.02 -5.34 3.64
N LEU A 14 -2.55 -5.12 4.87
CA LEU A 14 -1.16 -4.75 5.15
C LEU A 14 -0.19 -5.86 4.72
N HIS A 15 -0.52 -7.13 5.01
CA HIS A 15 0.26 -8.28 4.58
C HIS A 15 0.36 -8.39 3.05
N SER A 16 -0.76 -8.16 2.34
CA SER A 16 -0.78 -8.20 0.88
C SER A 16 0.07 -7.08 0.28
N ILE A 17 0.04 -5.88 0.86
CA ILE A 17 0.89 -4.76 0.39
C ILE A 17 2.37 -5.12 0.54
N GLN A 18 2.79 -5.63 1.71
CA GLN A 18 4.19 -5.99 1.94
C GLN A 18 4.69 -7.13 1.04
N THR A 19 3.86 -8.15 0.81
CA THR A 19 4.26 -9.35 0.07
C THR A 19 4.07 -9.28 -1.43
N GLN A 20 3.15 -8.43 -1.92
CA GLN A 20 2.83 -8.32 -3.34
C GLN A 20 3.32 -7.00 -3.97
N LEU A 21 3.26 -5.89 -3.22
CA LEU A 21 3.62 -4.57 -3.77
C LEU A 21 5.03 -4.16 -3.37
N PHE A 22 5.41 -4.26 -2.10
CA PHE A 22 6.73 -3.80 -1.63
C PHE A 22 7.90 -4.68 -2.09
N VAL A 23 7.61 -5.82 -2.73
CA VAL A 23 8.61 -6.66 -3.43
C VAL A 23 8.94 -6.16 -4.83
N LEU A 24 8.18 -5.21 -5.36
CA LEU A 24 8.41 -4.61 -6.67
C LEU A 24 9.59 -3.61 -6.64
N PRO A 25 10.17 -3.28 -7.81
CA PRO A 25 11.20 -2.24 -7.92
C PRO A 25 10.72 -0.90 -7.36
N ASP A 26 11.65 -0.13 -6.81
CA ASP A 26 11.35 1.11 -6.09
C ASP A 26 10.80 2.21 -7.02
N GLU A 27 11.27 2.26 -8.27
CA GLU A 27 10.83 3.17 -9.31
C GLU A 27 9.46 2.82 -9.92
N PHE A 28 8.88 1.67 -9.54
CA PHE A 28 7.63 1.20 -10.12
C PHE A 28 6.50 2.18 -9.78
N ALA A 29 5.82 2.68 -10.82
CA ALA A 29 4.72 3.62 -10.69
C ALA A 29 3.48 2.92 -10.10
N VAL A 30 2.89 3.53 -9.08
CA VAL A 30 1.66 3.09 -8.43
C VAL A 30 0.54 4.06 -8.83
N TYR A 31 -0.49 3.53 -9.48
CA TYR A 31 -1.69 4.27 -9.87
C TYR A 31 -2.85 3.84 -8.97
N PRO A 32 -3.14 4.56 -7.87
CA PRO A 32 -4.18 4.16 -6.93
C PRO A 32 -5.56 4.40 -7.52
N GLY A 33 -6.56 3.68 -7.02
CA GLY A 33 -7.95 3.91 -7.42
C GLY A 33 -8.49 5.29 -7.01
N HIS A 34 -7.87 5.95 -6.02
CA HIS A 34 -8.24 7.30 -5.54
C HIS A 34 -6.95 8.07 -5.19
N GLY A 35 -6.90 9.37 -5.52
CA GLY A 35 -5.75 10.23 -5.27
C GLY A 35 -4.76 10.30 -6.45
N ASN A 36 -3.56 10.81 -6.18
CA ASN A 36 -2.52 11.00 -7.19
C ASN A 36 -1.65 9.75 -7.35
N ALA A 37 -0.98 9.64 -8.51
CA ALA A 37 0.03 8.62 -8.74
C ALA A 37 1.25 8.81 -7.81
N THR A 38 1.93 7.70 -7.50
CA THR A 38 3.07 7.62 -6.57
C THR A 38 4.05 6.53 -7.05
N THR A 39 5.05 6.18 -6.24
CA THR A 39 6.00 5.08 -6.50
C THR A 39 6.10 4.13 -5.30
N ILE A 40 6.60 2.91 -5.53
CA ILE A 40 6.85 1.94 -4.46
C ILE A 40 7.82 2.51 -3.42
N GLU A 41 8.89 3.19 -3.85
CA GLU A 41 9.83 3.85 -2.92
C GLU A 41 9.13 4.86 -2.02
N HIS A 42 8.28 5.71 -2.61
CA HIS A 42 7.58 6.75 -1.87
C HIS A 42 6.68 6.12 -0.79
N GLU A 43 5.86 5.14 -1.16
CA GLU A 43 4.96 4.47 -0.23
C GLU A 43 5.71 3.74 0.89
N LYS A 44 6.82 3.04 0.60
CA LYS A 44 7.65 2.39 1.63
C LYS A 44 8.18 3.39 2.67
N ARG A 45 8.46 4.62 2.23
CA ARG A 45 9.10 5.66 3.05
C ARG A 45 8.14 6.59 3.75
N THR A 46 6.94 6.82 3.23
CA THR A 46 6.04 7.87 3.71
C THR A 46 4.69 7.35 4.19
N ASN A 47 4.30 6.13 3.82
CA ASN A 47 2.98 5.62 4.15
C ASN A 47 2.86 5.37 5.67
N PRO A 48 1.91 6.02 6.37
CA PRO A 48 1.83 5.99 7.83
C PRO A 48 1.49 4.62 8.40
N PHE A 49 0.96 3.69 7.59
CA PHE A 49 0.68 2.32 8.04
C PHE A 49 1.94 1.44 8.13
N PHE A 50 3.06 1.88 7.58
CA PHE A 50 4.32 1.13 7.53
C PHE A 50 5.51 1.85 8.17
N ASN A 51 5.29 3.06 8.69
CA ASN A 51 6.31 3.93 9.27
C ASN A 51 6.20 4.08 10.80
N ALA A 52 5.61 3.10 11.48
CA ALA A 52 5.51 3.08 12.95
C ALA A 52 6.77 2.47 13.60
#